data_AF-A0A4R4KKB8-F1
#
_entry.id   AF-A0A4R4KKB8-F1
#
_cell.length_a   1.000
_cell.length_b   1.000
_cell.length_c   1.000
_cell.angle_alpha   90.00
_cell.angle_beta   90.00
_cell.angle_gamma   90.00
#
_symmetry.space_group_name_H-M   'P 1'
#
loop_
_entity.id
_entity.type
_entity.pdbx_description
1 polymer ?
#
loop_
_entity_poly.entity_id
_entity_poly.type
_entity_poly.pdbx_seq_one_letter_code
_entity_poly.pdbx_strand_id
1 'polypeptide(L)'
;INALSPDDEEPLSVRTKKDTQIFLAGDYENLRLGPVTLAGMPAEESLIGFSDDTHRQILFVSENYRGKPSLGRPAMSVRLGAGGMKADPSDPNEPVDLVRWTLPAFANKGYELPLWQQPASEEPVNPSLTDYEAMAVWDAILKSVRIRFGAVAPKPDPWATDRGPTAEEAAESKRILDEFIASFEKPKPGPWEEK
;
A
#
# COMPACT_ATOMS: atom_id res chain seq x y z
N ILE A 1 9.98 -8.01 -1.82
CA ILE A 1 9.38 -7.91 -3.18
C ILE A 1 9.65 -6.50 -3.70
N ASN A 2 10.26 -6.33 -4.88
CA ASN A 2 10.45 -5.01 -5.50
C ASN A 2 9.59 -4.90 -6.78
N ALA A 3 9.44 -3.69 -7.32
CA ALA A 3 8.59 -3.44 -8.48
C ALA A 3 9.06 -4.11 -9.79
N LEU A 4 10.28 -4.64 -9.84
CA LEU A 4 10.94 -5.12 -11.07
C LEU A 4 11.26 -6.63 -11.04
N SER A 5 11.23 -7.28 -9.89
CA SER A 5 11.45 -8.72 -9.76
C SER A 5 10.22 -9.50 -10.24
N PRO A 6 10.42 -10.69 -10.86
CA PRO A 6 9.36 -11.67 -11.07
C PRO A 6 8.67 -12.00 -9.74
N ASP A 7 7.38 -12.35 -9.81
CA ASP A 7 6.72 -13.02 -8.69
C ASP A 7 7.07 -14.50 -8.75
N ASP A 8 7.99 -14.92 -7.88
CA ASP A 8 8.33 -16.33 -7.66
C ASP A 8 7.39 -16.97 -6.61
N GLU A 9 6.39 -16.22 -6.14
CA GLU A 9 5.43 -16.70 -5.15
C GLU A 9 4.33 -17.55 -5.79
N GLU A 10 3.90 -18.58 -5.05
CA GLU A 10 2.73 -19.38 -5.42
C GLU A 10 1.49 -18.48 -5.55
N PRO A 11 0.54 -18.81 -6.46
CA PRO A 11 -0.73 -18.08 -6.57
C PRO A 11 -1.50 -18.02 -5.24
N LEU A 12 -2.22 -16.93 -5.00
CA LEU A 12 -2.95 -16.65 -3.77
C LEU A 12 -3.96 -17.76 -3.48
N SER A 13 -4.58 -18.29 -4.53
CA SER A 13 -5.49 -19.42 -4.44
C SER A 13 -4.82 -20.71 -3.95
N VAL A 14 -3.55 -20.93 -4.29
CA VAL A 14 -2.75 -22.08 -3.81
C VAL A 14 -2.30 -21.84 -2.38
N ARG A 15 -1.72 -20.66 -2.09
CA ARG A 15 -1.27 -20.29 -0.74
C ARG A 15 -2.42 -20.30 0.25
N THR A 16 -3.56 -19.69 -0.09
CA THR A 16 -4.75 -19.67 0.76
C THR A 16 -5.17 -21.09 1.08
N LYS A 17 -5.28 -21.99 0.09
CA LYS A 17 -5.68 -23.39 0.36
C LYS A 17 -4.71 -24.08 1.33
N LYS A 18 -3.41 -23.85 1.17
CA LYS A 18 -2.37 -24.40 2.06
C LYS A 18 -2.45 -23.81 3.47
N ASP A 19 -2.57 -22.49 3.59
CA ASP A 19 -2.65 -21.80 4.87
C ASP A 19 -3.96 -22.16 5.58
N THR A 20 -5.07 -22.27 4.85
CA THR A 20 -6.36 -22.75 5.39
C THR A 20 -6.35 -24.20 5.87
N GLN A 21 -5.40 -25.03 5.43
CA GLN A 21 -5.22 -26.37 6.00
C GLN A 21 -4.51 -26.34 7.36
N ILE A 22 -3.78 -25.25 7.67
CA ILE A 22 -3.11 -25.05 8.96
C ILE A 22 -4.12 -24.59 10.01
N PHE A 23 -5.13 -23.80 9.61
CA PHE A 23 -6.29 -23.51 10.44
C PHE A 23 -7.13 -24.77 10.62
N LEU A 24 -7.61 -25.05 11.84
CA LEU A 24 -8.49 -26.18 12.11
C LEU A 24 -9.68 -26.11 11.13
N ALA A 25 -9.90 -27.19 10.38
CA ALA A 25 -10.74 -27.25 9.17
C ALA A 25 -12.26 -27.00 9.39
N GLY A 26 -12.66 -26.32 10.46
CA GLY A 26 -14.04 -25.98 10.81
C GLY A 26 -14.30 -24.49 11.09
N ASP A 27 -13.28 -23.66 11.32
CA ASP A 27 -13.49 -22.30 11.87
C ASP A 27 -13.44 -21.19 10.83
N TYR A 28 -13.18 -21.52 9.55
CA TYR A 28 -13.17 -20.55 8.46
C TYR A 28 -14.16 -20.90 7.36
N GLU A 29 -14.75 -19.86 6.79
CA GLU A 29 -15.68 -19.90 5.68
C GLU A 29 -15.03 -19.25 4.46
N ASN A 30 -15.01 -19.94 3.33
CA ASN A 30 -14.55 -19.35 2.08
C ASN A 30 -15.71 -18.59 1.43
N LEU A 31 -15.69 -17.26 1.51
CA LEU A 31 -16.73 -16.40 0.98
C LEU A 31 -16.60 -16.23 -0.53
N ARG A 32 -15.35 -16.08 -1.02
CA ARG A 32 -15.05 -15.97 -2.45
C ARG A 32 -13.57 -16.26 -2.71
N LEU A 33 -13.29 -17.03 -3.76
CA LEU A 33 -11.92 -17.30 -4.22
C LEU A 33 -11.91 -17.34 -5.74
N GLY A 34 -11.06 -16.55 -6.38
CA GLY A 34 -10.98 -16.59 -7.84
C GLY A 34 -10.24 -15.43 -8.48
N PRO A 35 -10.27 -15.37 -9.83
CA PRO A 35 -9.63 -14.31 -10.58
C PRO A 35 -10.41 -12.99 -10.47
N VAL A 36 -9.69 -11.89 -10.41
CA VAL A 36 -10.21 -10.51 -10.38
C VAL A 36 -9.30 -9.61 -11.22
N THR A 37 -9.66 -8.33 -11.31
CA THR A 37 -8.80 -7.29 -11.89
C THR A 37 -8.40 -6.30 -10.81
N LEU A 38 -7.11 -6.00 -10.71
CA LEU A 38 -6.56 -4.99 -9.80
C LEU A 38 -5.74 -3.98 -10.60
N ALA A 39 -6.15 -2.71 -10.59
CA ALA A 39 -5.58 -1.64 -11.42
C ALA A 39 -5.47 -1.97 -12.93
N GLY A 40 -6.45 -2.70 -13.47
CA GLY A 40 -6.44 -3.14 -14.87
C GLY A 40 -5.50 -4.32 -15.17
N MET A 41 -4.93 -4.95 -14.14
CA MET A 41 -4.07 -6.13 -14.27
C MET A 41 -4.78 -7.40 -13.79
N PRO A 42 -4.46 -8.57 -14.38
CA PRO A 42 -4.91 -9.85 -13.85
C PRO A 42 -4.46 -10.03 -12.40
N ALA A 43 -5.39 -10.44 -11.55
CA ALA A 43 -5.17 -10.68 -10.14
C ALA A 43 -6.01 -11.88 -9.68
N GLU A 44 -5.71 -12.38 -8.48
CA GLU A 44 -6.59 -13.26 -7.73
C GLU A 44 -7.08 -12.55 -6.48
N GLU A 45 -8.21 -12.99 -5.97
CA GLU A 45 -8.71 -12.61 -4.65
C GLU A 45 -9.05 -13.85 -3.83
N SER A 46 -8.93 -13.70 -2.52
CA SER A 46 -9.27 -14.68 -1.50
C SER A 46 -9.97 -13.98 -0.36
N LEU A 47 -11.23 -14.30 -0.16
CA LEU A 47 -12.10 -13.72 0.84
C LEU A 47 -12.49 -14.83 1.81
N ILE A 48 -12.00 -14.72 3.04
CA ILE A 48 -12.29 -15.67 4.09
C ILE A 48 -12.97 -14.96 5.26
N GLY A 49 -13.97 -15.63 5.83
CA GLY A 49 -14.56 -15.29 7.11
C GLY A 49 -14.10 -16.29 8.16
N PHE A 50 -13.93 -15.85 9.39
CA PHE A 50 -13.70 -16.68 10.56
C PHE A 50 -14.82 -16.41 11.56
N SER A 51 -15.35 -17.45 12.20
CA SER A 51 -16.33 -17.28 13.27
C SER A 51 -16.10 -18.34 14.33
N ASP A 52 -16.04 -17.90 15.58
CA ASP A 52 -16.08 -18.77 16.75
C ASP A 52 -17.27 -18.38 17.65
N ASP A 53 -17.28 -18.89 18.89
CA ASP A 53 -18.29 -18.59 19.91
C ASP A 53 -18.17 -17.18 20.50
N THR A 54 -17.09 -16.45 20.20
CA THR A 54 -16.79 -15.14 20.76
C THR A 54 -16.94 -14.00 19.74
N HIS A 55 -16.56 -14.21 18.49
CA HIS A 55 -16.57 -13.17 17.47
C HIS A 55 -16.58 -13.68 16.02
N ARG A 56 -16.98 -12.77 15.12
CA ARG A 56 -16.75 -12.86 13.68
C ARG A 56 -15.48 -12.08 13.34
N GLN A 57 -14.71 -12.58 12.38
CA GLN A 57 -13.61 -11.87 11.74
C GLN A 57 -13.69 -12.10 10.23
N ILE A 58 -13.23 -11.13 9.44
CA ILE A 58 -13.08 -11.27 8.00
C ILE A 58 -11.67 -10.88 7.57
N LEU A 59 -11.18 -11.56 6.53
CA LEU A 59 -9.92 -11.27 5.89
C LEU A 59 -10.06 -11.42 4.38
N PHE A 60 -9.99 -10.29 3.67
CA PHE A 60 -10.03 -10.23 2.21
C PHE A 60 -8.67 -9.80 1.68
N VAL A 61 -8.20 -10.52 0.67
CA VAL A 61 -6.90 -10.28 0.04
C VAL A 61 -7.08 -10.31 -1.47
N SER A 62 -6.42 -9.39 -2.17
CA SER A 62 -6.22 -9.48 -3.62
C SER A 62 -4.77 -9.19 -3.98
N GLU A 63 -4.23 -10.01 -4.87
CA GLU A 63 -2.84 -9.93 -5.33
C GLU A 63 -2.77 -10.05 -6.85
N ASN A 64 -1.98 -9.18 -7.49
CA ASN A 64 -1.74 -9.27 -8.93
C ASN A 64 -0.48 -10.08 -9.25
N TYR A 65 -0.59 -10.97 -10.25
CA TYR A 65 0.54 -11.76 -10.74
C TYR A 65 1.09 -11.18 -12.02
N ARG A 66 2.42 -11.08 -12.11
CA ARG A 66 3.08 -10.33 -13.18
C ARG A 66 3.96 -11.21 -14.03
N GLY A 67 3.46 -11.61 -15.20
CA GLY A 67 4.31 -12.22 -16.23
C GLY A 67 5.37 -11.29 -16.83
N LYS A 68 5.21 -9.95 -16.68
CA LYS A 68 6.15 -8.91 -17.13
C LYS A 68 6.20 -7.75 -16.12
N PRO A 69 7.12 -7.76 -15.15
CA PRO A 69 7.23 -6.71 -14.14
C PRO A 69 7.71 -5.39 -14.76
N SER A 70 7.09 -4.27 -14.35
CA SER A 70 7.49 -2.92 -14.77
C SER A 70 6.94 -1.88 -13.80
N LEU A 71 7.43 -0.63 -13.87
CA LEU A 71 6.86 0.47 -13.08
C LEU A 71 5.38 0.75 -13.43
N GLY A 72 4.95 0.43 -14.65
CA GLY A 72 3.55 0.57 -15.08
C GLY A 72 2.69 -0.63 -14.69
N ARG A 73 3.32 -1.68 -14.16
CA ARG A 73 2.70 -2.93 -13.70
C ARG A 73 3.37 -3.35 -12.38
N PRO A 74 3.22 -2.56 -11.29
CA PRO A 74 3.83 -2.88 -10.01
C PRO A 74 3.18 -4.11 -9.37
N ALA A 75 3.89 -4.77 -8.46
CA ALA A 75 3.28 -5.75 -7.55
C ALA A 75 2.41 -4.98 -6.56
N MET A 76 1.22 -5.51 -6.32
CA MET A 76 0.20 -4.93 -5.48
C MET A 76 -0.47 -6.06 -4.72
N SER A 77 -0.52 -5.90 -3.40
CA SER A 77 -1.36 -6.69 -2.52
C SER A 77 -2.26 -5.71 -1.78
N VAL A 78 -3.56 -5.97 -1.81
CA VAL A 78 -4.56 -5.22 -1.03
C VAL A 78 -5.11 -6.18 0.00
N ARG A 79 -5.13 -5.75 1.26
CA ARG A 79 -5.65 -6.53 2.38
C ARG A 79 -6.68 -5.69 3.13
N LEU A 80 -7.85 -6.27 3.37
CA LEU A 80 -8.89 -5.71 4.22
C LEU A 80 -9.23 -6.72 5.30
N GLY A 81 -9.08 -6.32 6.56
CA GLY A 81 -9.45 -7.14 7.72
C GLY A 81 -10.38 -6.37 8.63
N ALA A 82 -11.35 -7.05 9.23
CA ALA A 82 -12.26 -6.48 10.22
C ALA A 82 -12.70 -7.52 11.25
N GLY A 83 -13.01 -7.04 12.46
CA GLY A 83 -13.22 -7.90 13.62
C GLY A 83 -11.94 -8.57 14.10
N GLY A 84 -12.07 -9.47 15.06
CA GLY A 84 -10.95 -10.20 15.64
C GLY A 84 -10.59 -9.74 17.05
N MET A 85 -9.47 -10.27 17.54
CA MET A 85 -8.82 -9.75 18.74
C MET A 85 -8.30 -8.34 18.49
N LYS A 86 -8.48 -7.47 19.49
CA LYS A 86 -7.85 -6.15 19.48
C LYS A 86 -6.34 -6.33 19.51
N ALA A 87 -5.64 -5.63 18.64
CA ALA A 87 -4.20 -5.53 18.74
C ALA A 87 -3.89 -4.68 19.98
N ASP A 88 -2.97 -5.17 20.82
CA ASP A 88 -2.46 -4.37 21.93
C ASP A 88 -1.93 -3.03 21.38
N PRO A 89 -2.23 -1.90 22.03
CA PRO A 89 -1.65 -0.63 21.66
C PRO A 89 -0.12 -0.75 21.65
N SER A 90 0.50 -0.54 20.48
CA SER A 90 1.96 -0.47 20.41
C SER A 90 2.40 0.82 21.09
N ASP A 91 2.94 0.71 22.32
CA ASP A 91 3.58 1.84 22.98
C ASP A 91 4.95 2.08 22.32
N PRO A 92 5.14 3.23 21.62
CA PRO A 92 6.40 3.52 20.95
C PRO A 92 7.57 3.75 21.92
N ASN A 93 7.28 3.93 23.22
CA ASN A 93 8.29 4.07 24.27
C ASN A 93 8.50 2.78 25.05
N GLU A 94 7.76 1.71 24.74
CA GLU A 94 8.01 0.41 25.35
C GLU A 94 9.41 -0.06 24.97
N PRO A 95 10.30 -0.30 25.94
CA PRO A 95 11.65 -0.73 25.63
C PRO A 95 11.58 -2.09 24.96
N VAL A 96 12.04 -2.18 23.71
CA VAL A 96 12.21 -3.46 23.01
C VAL A 96 13.08 -4.35 23.89
N ASP A 97 12.54 -5.49 24.33
CA ASP A 97 13.28 -6.43 25.17
C ASP A 97 14.34 -7.16 24.33
N LEU A 98 15.49 -6.51 24.16
CA LEU A 98 16.66 -7.02 23.45
C LEU A 98 17.35 -8.17 24.21
N VAL A 99 16.97 -8.45 25.47
CA VAL A 99 17.57 -9.54 26.24
C VAL A 99 16.84 -10.85 25.91
N ARG A 100 15.49 -10.83 25.83
CA ARG A 100 14.67 -12.01 25.46
C ARG A 100 15.01 -12.64 24.11
N TRP A 101 15.45 -11.85 23.12
CA TRP A 101 15.81 -12.37 21.78
C TRP A 101 17.19 -13.04 21.73
N THR A 102 18.10 -12.70 22.66
CA THR A 102 19.47 -13.26 22.70
C THR A 102 19.59 -14.48 23.61
N LEU A 103 18.60 -14.71 24.48
CA LEU A 103 18.61 -15.83 25.41
C LEU A 103 18.08 -17.12 24.76
N PRO A 104 18.70 -18.28 25.05
CA PRO A 104 18.17 -19.58 24.64
C PRO A 104 16.74 -19.77 25.15
N ALA A 105 15.88 -20.44 24.37
CA ALA A 105 14.45 -20.61 24.68
C ALA A 105 14.15 -21.20 26.09
N PHE A 106 15.09 -21.93 26.70
CA PHE A 106 14.92 -22.45 28.07
C PHE A 106 15.14 -21.40 29.17
N ALA A 107 15.87 -20.31 28.91
CA ALA A 107 16.10 -19.22 29.86
C ALA A 107 14.92 -18.24 29.93
N ASN A 108 14.02 -18.27 28.94
CA ASN A 108 12.80 -17.44 28.91
C ASN A 108 11.68 -17.96 29.83
N LYS A 109 11.79 -19.20 30.34
CA LYS A 109 10.73 -19.88 31.12
C LYS A 109 10.40 -19.27 32.49
N GLY A 110 11.18 -18.30 32.96
CA GLY A 110 10.97 -17.63 34.26
C GLY A 110 10.30 -16.26 34.20
N TYR A 111 10.06 -15.72 33.00
CA TYR A 111 9.61 -14.33 32.80
C TYR A 111 8.21 -14.20 32.21
N GLU A 112 7.56 -15.31 31.85
CA GLU A 112 6.14 -15.31 31.53
C GLU A 112 5.36 -15.32 32.84
N LEU A 113 4.56 -14.28 33.05
CA LEU A 113 3.62 -14.24 34.17
C LEU A 113 2.76 -15.51 34.12
N PRO A 114 2.56 -16.20 35.26
CA PRO A 114 1.60 -17.29 35.34
C PRO A 114 0.24 -16.85 34.79
N LEU A 115 -0.51 -17.74 34.14
CA LEU A 115 -1.80 -17.41 33.48
C LEU A 115 -2.79 -16.62 34.36
N TRP A 116 -2.75 -16.83 35.68
CA TRP A 116 -3.60 -16.14 36.66
C TRP A 116 -3.10 -14.74 37.09
N GLN A 117 -1.87 -14.37 36.72
CA GLN A 117 -1.29 -13.03 36.86
C GLN A 117 -1.30 -12.24 35.56
N GLN A 118 -1.59 -12.90 34.43
CA GLN A 118 -1.72 -12.22 33.15
C GLN A 118 -2.98 -11.33 33.18
N PRO A 119 -2.93 -10.12 32.62
CA PRO A 119 -4.13 -9.33 32.44
C PRO A 119 -5.16 -10.14 31.63
N ALA A 120 -6.44 -9.93 31.90
CA ALA A 120 -7.48 -10.52 31.08
C ALA A 120 -7.26 -10.12 29.62
N SER A 121 -7.30 -11.10 28.71
CA SER A 121 -7.23 -10.83 27.27
C SER A 121 -8.35 -9.87 26.89
N GLU A 122 -8.05 -8.89 26.06
CA GLU A 122 -9.06 -7.94 25.61
C GLU A 122 -10.21 -8.67 24.92
N GLU A 123 -11.45 -8.24 25.20
CA GLU A 123 -12.62 -8.83 24.55
C GLU A 123 -12.54 -8.63 23.03
N PRO A 124 -12.76 -9.69 22.24
CA PRO A 124 -12.75 -9.60 20.80
C PRO A 124 -13.87 -8.69 20.29
N VAL A 125 -13.67 -8.14 19.09
CA VAL A 125 -14.63 -7.24 18.46
C VAL A 125 -15.22 -7.86 17.21
N ASN A 126 -16.52 -7.68 17.02
CA ASN A 126 -17.20 -8.05 15.80
C ASN A 126 -16.99 -6.97 14.71
N PRO A 127 -16.95 -7.34 13.43
CA PRO A 127 -17.02 -6.39 12.33
C PRO A 127 -18.36 -5.66 12.39
N SER A 128 -18.34 -4.37 12.04
CA SER A 128 -19.56 -3.55 11.96
C SER A 128 -20.41 -3.87 10.73
N LEU A 129 -19.83 -4.53 9.73
CA LEU A 129 -20.47 -4.88 8.47
C LEU A 129 -20.76 -6.37 8.43
N THR A 130 -21.86 -6.73 7.80
CA THR A 130 -22.11 -8.11 7.36
C THR A 130 -21.15 -8.51 6.24
N ASP A 131 -20.99 -9.81 6.00
CA ASP A 131 -20.11 -10.31 4.95
C ASP A 131 -20.46 -9.73 3.57
N TYR A 132 -21.75 -9.65 3.24
CA TYR A 132 -22.22 -9.06 1.98
C TYR A 132 -21.89 -7.57 1.85
N GLU A 133 -22.04 -6.80 2.92
CA GLU A 133 -21.70 -5.38 2.93
C GLU A 133 -20.19 -5.18 2.82
N ALA A 134 -19.40 -5.98 3.55
CA ALA A 134 -17.95 -5.96 3.46
C ALA A 134 -17.47 -6.32 2.05
N MET A 135 -18.10 -7.33 1.41
CA MET A 135 -17.82 -7.70 0.01
C MET A 135 -18.17 -6.58 -0.96
N ALA A 136 -19.27 -5.86 -0.74
CA ALA A 136 -19.64 -4.71 -1.56
C ALA A 136 -18.63 -3.56 -1.44
N VAL A 137 -18.16 -3.26 -0.22
CA VAL A 137 -17.10 -2.29 0.04
C VAL A 137 -15.79 -2.72 -0.62
N TRP A 138 -15.44 -4.00 -0.49
CA TRP A 138 -14.28 -4.60 -1.13
C TRP A 138 -14.32 -4.44 -2.66
N ASP A 139 -15.44 -4.78 -3.29
CA ASP A 139 -15.62 -4.63 -4.74
C ASP A 139 -15.49 -3.17 -5.17
N ALA A 140 -16.02 -2.23 -4.39
CA ALA A 140 -15.89 -0.80 -4.65
C ALA A 140 -14.42 -0.33 -4.54
N ILE A 141 -13.69 -0.82 -3.53
CA ILE A 141 -12.25 -0.54 -3.36
C ILE A 141 -11.50 -1.04 -4.58
N LEU A 142 -11.61 -2.33 -4.93
CA LEU A 142 -10.86 -2.92 -6.05
C LEU A 142 -11.14 -2.21 -7.37
N LYS A 143 -12.41 -1.86 -7.65
CA LYS A 143 -12.80 -1.09 -8.84
C LYS A 143 -12.22 0.32 -8.88
N SER A 144 -11.97 0.93 -7.73
CA SER A 144 -11.42 2.29 -7.64
C SER A 144 -9.90 2.34 -7.85
N VAL A 145 -9.19 1.23 -7.57
CA VAL A 145 -7.73 1.16 -7.71
C VAL A 145 -7.35 1.25 -9.18
N ARG A 146 -6.47 2.21 -9.49
CA ARG A 146 -5.94 2.45 -10.83
C ARG A 146 -4.52 2.99 -10.77
N ILE A 147 -3.72 2.68 -11.78
CA ILE A 147 -2.43 3.34 -11.97
C ILE A 147 -2.71 4.81 -12.32
N ARG A 148 -2.00 5.73 -11.64
CA ARG A 148 -2.13 7.16 -11.91
C ARG A 148 -1.75 7.46 -13.36
N PHE A 149 -2.54 8.28 -14.04
CA PHE A 149 -2.22 8.74 -15.39
C PHE A 149 -0.86 9.46 -15.40
N GLY A 150 0.02 9.05 -16.32
CA GLY A 150 1.39 9.58 -16.41
C GLY A 150 2.33 9.14 -15.27
N ALA A 151 1.97 8.14 -14.45
CA ALA A 151 2.83 7.65 -13.37
C ALA A 151 4.19 7.13 -13.85
N VAL A 152 4.24 6.62 -15.08
CA VAL A 152 5.46 6.20 -15.74
C VAL A 152 5.61 7.05 -16.98
N ALA A 153 6.62 7.92 -16.99
CA ALA A 153 6.98 8.64 -18.20
C ALA A 153 7.33 7.60 -19.29
N PRO A 154 6.80 7.74 -20.52
CA PRO A 154 7.35 6.98 -21.63
C PRO A 154 8.85 7.25 -21.66
N LYS A 155 9.65 6.19 -21.87
CA LYS A 155 11.09 6.36 -22.07
C LYS A 155 11.27 7.45 -23.14
N PRO A 156 11.97 8.56 -22.85
CA PRO A 156 12.19 9.60 -23.86
C PRO A 156 12.76 8.92 -25.10
N ASP A 157 12.21 9.24 -26.26
CA ASP A 157 12.64 8.64 -27.51
C ASP A 157 14.17 8.82 -27.62
N PRO A 158 14.97 7.74 -27.76
CA PRO A 158 16.42 7.87 -27.89
C PRO A 158 16.84 8.71 -29.11
N TRP A 159 15.92 8.90 -30.06
CA TRP A 159 16.07 9.76 -31.23
C TRP A 159 15.34 11.10 -31.12
N ALA A 160 14.63 11.37 -30.02
CA ALA A 160 14.21 12.74 -29.72
C ALA A 160 15.47 13.54 -29.43
N THR A 161 15.94 14.27 -30.43
CA THR A 161 16.82 15.41 -30.23
C THR A 161 16.04 16.52 -29.55
N ASP A 162 15.75 16.36 -28.26
CA ASP A 162 15.50 17.45 -27.34
C ASP A 162 16.84 18.18 -27.12
N ARG A 163 17.45 18.64 -28.21
CA ARG A 163 18.41 19.73 -28.11
C ARG A 163 17.57 20.89 -27.64
N GLY A 164 17.98 21.53 -26.55
CA GLY A 164 17.37 22.77 -26.08
C GLY A 164 17.20 23.80 -27.21
N PRO A 165 16.54 24.93 -26.95
CA PRO A 165 16.11 25.88 -27.98
C PRO A 165 17.22 26.10 -29.01
N THR A 166 16.85 25.94 -30.29
CA THR A 166 17.75 26.19 -31.41
C THR A 166 18.37 27.58 -31.29
N ALA A 167 19.50 27.84 -31.95
CA ALA A 167 20.17 29.14 -31.86
C ALA A 167 19.23 30.31 -32.21
N GLU A 168 18.25 30.07 -33.09
CA GLU A 168 17.20 31.01 -33.47
C GLU A 168 16.19 31.21 -32.33
N GLU A 169 15.64 30.13 -31.76
CA GLU A 169 14.70 30.20 -30.63
C GLU A 169 15.33 30.81 -29.36
N ALA A 170 16.62 30.59 -29.14
CA ALA A 170 17.38 31.20 -28.05
C ALA A 170 17.60 32.71 -28.28
N ALA A 171 17.83 33.12 -29.53
CA ALA A 171 17.94 34.52 -29.90
C ALA A 171 16.59 35.25 -29.80
N GLU A 172 15.50 34.61 -30.19
CA GLU A 172 14.14 35.15 -30.01
C GLU A 172 13.77 35.24 -28.53
N SER A 173 14.04 34.20 -27.73
CA SER A 173 13.80 34.22 -26.29
C SER A 173 14.60 35.31 -25.59
N LYS A 174 15.86 35.52 -25.99
CA LYS A 174 16.68 36.63 -25.50
C LYS A 174 16.11 37.99 -25.88
N ARG A 175 15.65 38.15 -27.13
CA ARG A 175 15.01 39.38 -27.58
C ARG A 175 13.74 39.69 -26.79
N ILE A 176 12.89 38.69 -26.55
CA ILE A 176 11.67 38.83 -25.75
C ILE A 176 12.02 39.21 -24.30
N LEU A 177 13.06 38.60 -23.72
CA LEU A 177 13.53 38.94 -22.38
C LEU A 177 14.04 40.39 -22.30
N ASP A 178 14.83 40.81 -23.28
CA ASP A 178 15.36 42.18 -23.35
C ASP A 178 14.23 43.21 -23.55
N GLU A 179 13.21 42.89 -24.36
CA GLU A 179 12.01 43.71 -24.56
C GLU A 179 11.16 43.80 -23.29
N PHE A 180 11.01 42.69 -22.55
CA PHE A 180 10.34 42.66 -21.25
C PHE A 180 11.09 43.48 -20.20
N ILE A 181 12.41 43.36 -20.12
CA ILE A 181 13.24 44.16 -19.19
C ILE A 181 13.19 45.65 -19.56
N ALA A 182 13.20 45.98 -20.85
CA ALA A 182 13.06 47.36 -21.33
C ALA A 182 11.65 47.94 -21.12
N SER A 183 10.62 47.10 -20.96
CA SER A 183 9.25 47.54 -20.66
C SER A 183 9.07 48.06 -19.23
N PHE A 184 10.03 47.80 -18.34
CA PHE A 184 10.07 48.48 -17.05
C PHE A 184 10.53 49.93 -17.26
N GLU A 185 9.57 50.84 -17.34
CA GLU A 185 9.81 52.29 -17.18
C GLU A 185 10.73 52.49 -15.97
N LYS A 186 11.81 53.28 -16.15
CA LYS A 186 12.67 53.69 -15.03
C LYS A 186 11.77 54.17 -13.88
N PRO A 187 12.02 53.74 -12.63
CA PRO A 187 11.20 54.16 -11.51
C PRO A 187 11.17 55.69 -11.52
N LYS A 188 9.95 56.27 -11.58
CA LYS A 188 9.80 57.71 -11.34
C LYS A 188 10.49 58.02 -10.01
N PRO A 189 11.32 59.07 -9.95
CA PRO A 189 11.95 59.45 -8.69
C PRO A 189 10.86 59.55 -7.63
N GLY A 190 11.09 58.89 -6.50
CA GLY A 190 10.15 58.95 -5.38
C GLY A 190 9.99 60.41 -4.94
N PRO A 191 8.88 60.76 -4.25
CA PRO A 191 8.55 62.13 -3.85
C PRO A 191 9.53 62.79 -2.86
N TRP A 192 10.71 62.20 -2.66
CA TRP A 192 11.76 62.64 -1.74
C TRP A 192 13.04 63.09 -2.46
N GLU A 193 13.12 62.95 -3.80
CA GLU A 193 14.30 63.37 -4.59
C GLU A 193 14.15 64.76 -5.23
N GLU A 194 13.05 65.47 -5.00
CA GLU A 194 12.95 66.91 -5.30
C GLU A 194 13.29 67.76 -4.07
N LYS A 195 14.58 68.02 -3.85
CA LYS A 195 15.09 69.19 -3.11
C LYS A 195 16.43 69.65 -3.66
#